data_AF-A0A961K647-F1
#
_entry.id   AF-A0A961K647-F1
#
_cell.length_a   1.000
_cell.length_b   1.000
_cell.length_c   1.000
_cell.angle_alpha   90.00
_cell.angle_beta   90.00
_cell.angle_gamma   90.00
#
_symmetry.space_group_name_H-M   'P 1'
#
loop_
_entity.id
_entity.type
_entity.pdbx_description
1 polymer ?
#
loop_
_entity_poly.entity_id
_entity_poly.type
_entity_poly.pdbx_seq_one_letter_code
_entity_poly.pdbx_strand_id
1 'polypeptide(L)'
;MPRPGAAALPGAGAVTAEQFDTTTAEERAAAAAGGPSGALLGRTVATLGNPADPGFWLETPLVDAPRQGRAVAVSSGRSVQLELRPTGGAAGSGSRISLPALRLLDVGLTGLHELDVFGG
;
A
#
# COMPACT_ATOMS: atom_id res chain seq x y z
N MET A 1 -24.63 1.39 -24.79
CA MET A 1 -23.84 1.75 -23.60
C MET A 1 -22.61 0.86 -23.58
N PRO A 2 -21.38 1.37 -23.69
CA PRO A 2 -20.19 0.53 -23.59
C PRO A 2 -20.01 0.05 -22.14
N ARG A 3 -19.61 -1.23 -22.00
CA ARG A 3 -19.40 -1.92 -20.72
C ARG A 3 -18.21 -1.29 -19.96
N PRO A 4 -18.27 -1.16 -18.63
CA PRO A 4 -17.14 -0.73 -17.81
C PRO A 4 -15.94 -1.68 -18.04
N GLY A 5 -14.77 -1.08 -18.24
CA GLY A 5 -13.54 -1.75 -18.65
C GLY A 5 -13.17 -2.90 -17.72
N ALA A 6 -12.93 -4.06 -18.31
CA ALA A 6 -12.24 -5.15 -17.65
C ALA A 6 -10.89 -4.62 -17.17
N ALA A 7 -10.59 -4.81 -15.88
CA ALA A 7 -9.26 -4.60 -15.33
C ALA A 7 -8.25 -5.31 -16.25
N ALA A 8 -7.42 -4.53 -16.92
CA ALA A 8 -6.39 -5.08 -17.78
C ALA A 8 -5.40 -5.81 -16.88
N LEU A 9 -5.39 -7.13 -16.94
CA LEU A 9 -4.29 -7.94 -16.44
C LEU A 9 -2.99 -7.30 -16.95
N PRO A 10 -1.94 -7.19 -16.11
CA PRO A 10 -0.63 -6.75 -16.60
C PRO A 10 -0.29 -7.58 -17.84
N GLY A 11 -0.07 -6.93 -18.98
CA GLY A 11 0.36 -7.64 -20.17
C GLY A 11 1.61 -8.44 -19.82
N ALA A 12 1.76 -9.66 -20.37
CA ALA A 12 2.84 -10.60 -20.05
C ALA A 12 4.28 -10.06 -20.29
N GLY A 13 4.44 -8.78 -20.68
CA GLY A 13 5.69 -8.05 -20.79
C GLY A 13 5.76 -6.78 -19.92
N ALA A 14 4.95 -6.67 -18.86
CA ALA A 14 5.11 -5.61 -17.86
C ALA A 14 6.45 -5.79 -17.15
N VAL A 15 7.38 -4.86 -17.36
CA VAL A 15 8.73 -4.85 -16.77
C VAL A 15 8.97 -3.59 -15.93
N THR A 16 8.05 -2.62 -15.96
CA THR A 16 8.14 -1.40 -15.17
C THR A 16 7.02 -1.30 -14.14
N ALA A 17 7.33 -0.65 -13.02
CA ALA A 17 6.38 -0.44 -11.93
C ALA A 17 5.09 0.28 -12.36
N GLU A 18 5.17 1.17 -13.36
CA GLU A 18 4.00 1.85 -13.91
C GLU A 18 3.05 0.91 -14.66
N GLN A 19 3.57 -0.21 -15.21
CA GLN A 19 2.75 -1.21 -15.90
C GLN A 19 2.03 -2.16 -14.93
N PHE A 20 2.55 -2.30 -13.71
CA PHE A 20 1.91 -3.06 -12.62
C PHE A 20 1.00 -2.19 -11.73
N ASP A 21 1.10 -0.87 -11.85
CA ASP A 21 0.18 0.08 -11.20
C ASP A 21 -1.15 0.10 -11.96
N THR A 22 -1.98 -0.93 -11.73
CA THR A 22 -3.32 -1.02 -12.32
C THR A 22 -4.34 -0.12 -11.61
N THR A 23 -3.91 0.65 -10.62
CA THR A 23 -4.70 1.62 -9.86
C THR A 23 -5.02 2.85 -10.69
N THR A 24 -6.27 3.31 -10.64
CA THR A 24 -6.67 4.51 -11.34
C THR A 24 -6.12 5.78 -10.68
N ALA A 25 -6.02 6.86 -11.45
CA ALA A 25 -5.63 8.17 -10.92
C ALA A 25 -6.58 8.66 -9.82
N GLU A 26 -7.86 8.28 -9.89
CA GLU A 26 -8.89 8.59 -8.90
C GLU A 26 -8.61 7.89 -7.56
N GLU A 27 -8.31 6.58 -7.59
CA GLU A 27 -7.93 5.83 -6.37
C GLU A 27 -6.64 6.40 -5.76
N ARG A 28 -5.67 6.76 -6.61
CA ARG A 28 -4.43 7.38 -6.19
C ARG A 28 -4.67 8.74 -5.54
N ALA A 29 -5.56 9.55 -6.11
CA ALA A 29 -5.98 10.82 -5.53
C ALA A 29 -6.71 10.62 -4.21
N ALA A 30 -7.58 9.62 -4.09
CA ALA A 30 -8.25 9.28 -2.82
C ALA A 30 -7.26 8.82 -1.74
N ALA A 31 -6.29 8.00 -2.11
CA ALA A 31 -5.24 7.53 -1.21
C ALA A 31 -4.33 8.68 -0.75
N ALA A 32 -4.04 9.64 -1.65
CA ALA A 32 -3.24 10.84 -1.38
C ALA A 32 -4.01 11.95 -0.63
N ALA A 33 -5.33 12.03 -0.79
CA ALA A 33 -6.18 13.09 -0.22
C ALA A 33 -6.20 13.11 1.32
N GLY A 34 -5.74 12.03 1.96
CA GLY A 34 -5.55 11.98 3.40
C GLY A 34 -6.85 11.98 4.20
N GLY A 35 -7.39 10.80 4.49
CA GLY A 35 -8.47 10.51 5.44
C GLY A 35 -7.99 10.39 6.89
N PRO A 36 -8.90 10.17 7.85
CA PRO A 36 -8.70 10.51 9.25
C PRO A 36 -7.39 9.96 9.81
N SER A 37 -6.61 10.85 10.46
CA SER A 37 -5.43 10.48 11.22
C SER A 37 -5.88 9.58 12.38
N GLY A 38 -5.80 8.27 12.16
CA GLY A 38 -6.02 7.28 13.20
C GLY A 38 -4.93 7.37 14.27
N ALA A 39 -5.10 6.59 15.34
CA ALA A 39 -4.05 6.43 16.33
C ALA A 39 -2.84 5.72 15.70
N LEU A 40 -1.63 6.10 16.10
CA LEU A 40 -0.43 5.36 15.72
C LEU A 40 -0.52 3.95 16.31
N LEU A 41 -0.66 2.94 15.45
CA LEU A 41 -0.62 1.53 15.84
C LEU A 41 0.80 1.13 16.21
N GLY A 42 1.77 1.66 15.48
CA GLY A 42 3.19 1.44 15.72
C GLY A 42 4.01 1.61 14.44
N ARG A 43 5.31 1.40 14.58
CA ARG A 43 6.25 1.36 13.46
C ARG A 43 6.41 -0.06 12.97
N THR A 44 6.39 -0.24 11.66
CA THR A 44 6.70 -1.51 11.01
C THR A 44 7.70 -1.30 9.88
N VAL A 45 8.40 -2.36 9.52
CA VAL A 45 9.26 -2.37 8.33
C VAL A 45 8.48 -3.03 7.22
N ALA A 46 8.12 -2.30 6.18
CA ALA A 46 7.41 -2.81 5.03
C ALA A 46 8.34 -3.09 3.85
N THR A 47 8.02 -4.15 3.12
CA THR A 47 8.68 -4.55 1.86
C THR A 47 7.66 -4.57 0.74
N LEU A 48 8.14 -4.49 -0.51
CA LEU A 48 7.27 -4.65 -1.68
C LEU A 48 6.54 -5.99 -1.60
N GLY A 49 5.21 -5.92 -1.51
CA GLY A 49 4.31 -7.06 -1.57
C GLY A 49 4.13 -7.55 -3.01
N ASN A 50 3.09 -8.35 -3.24
CA ASN A 50 2.79 -8.82 -4.58
C ASN A 50 2.41 -7.64 -5.50
N PRO A 51 3.20 -7.32 -6.54
CA PRO A 51 2.89 -6.22 -7.45
C PRO A 51 1.72 -6.53 -8.39
N ALA A 52 1.27 -7.80 -8.45
CA ALA A 52 0.10 -8.19 -9.23
C ALA A 52 -1.23 -7.93 -8.51
N ASP A 53 -1.21 -7.62 -7.21
CA ASP A 53 -2.43 -7.33 -6.44
C ASP A 53 -2.85 -5.86 -6.65
N PRO A 54 -4.00 -5.61 -7.29
CA PRO A 54 -4.48 -4.25 -7.52
C PRO A 54 -4.91 -3.57 -6.21
N GLY A 55 -4.81 -2.24 -6.18
CA GLY A 55 -5.30 -1.40 -5.10
C GLY A 55 -4.25 -1.03 -4.05
N PHE A 56 -4.71 -0.33 -3.00
CA PHE A 56 -3.87 0.18 -1.93
C PHE A 56 -4.06 -0.66 -0.66
N TRP A 57 -3.05 -1.46 -0.32
CA TRP A 57 -3.06 -2.31 0.88
C TRP A 57 -1.69 -2.39 1.55
N LEU A 58 -1.70 -2.69 2.85
CA LEU A 58 -0.54 -2.99 3.70
C LEU A 58 -0.87 -4.19 4.57
N GLU A 59 -0.23 -5.33 4.31
CA GLU A 59 -0.27 -6.48 5.20
C GLU A 59 0.69 -6.26 6.37
N THR A 60 0.17 -6.25 7.58
CA THR A 60 0.94 -6.01 8.80
C THR A 60 0.46 -6.90 9.94
N PRO A 61 1.35 -7.34 10.84
CA PRO A 61 0.94 -8.04 12.06
C PRO A 61 0.41 -7.08 13.15
N LEU A 62 0.42 -5.77 12.90
CA LEU A 62 -0.07 -4.75 13.85
C LEU A 62 -1.60 -4.65 13.91
N VAL A 63 -2.31 -5.33 12.99
CA VAL A 63 -3.77 -5.40 12.98
C VAL A 63 -4.21 -6.86 13.00
N ASP A 64 -5.29 -7.14 13.71
CA ASP A 64 -5.92 -8.46 13.76
C ASP A 64 -7.05 -8.62 12.74
N ALA A 65 -7.55 -7.53 12.17
CA ALA A 65 -8.67 -7.51 11.23
C ALA A 65 -8.41 -6.51 10.09
N PRO A 66 -8.93 -6.78 8.87
CA PRO A 66 -8.80 -5.87 7.74
C PRO A 66 -9.54 -4.56 8.06
N ARG A 67 -8.83 -3.44 8.01
CA ARG A 67 -9.38 -2.11 8.28
C ARG A 67 -8.71 -1.06 7.43
N GLN A 68 -9.38 0.06 7.19
CA GLN A 68 -8.72 1.20 6.56
C GLN A 68 -7.72 1.83 7.52
N GLY A 69 -6.57 2.23 6.98
CA GLY A 69 -5.54 2.92 7.74
C GLY A 69 -4.65 3.77 6.85
N ARG A 70 -3.63 4.32 7.48
CA ARG A 70 -2.66 5.18 6.81
C ARG A 70 -1.26 4.69 7.15
N ALA A 71 -0.43 4.59 6.13
CA ALA A 71 0.99 4.32 6.30
C ALA A 71 1.78 5.61 5.98
N VAL A 72 2.76 5.92 6.81
CA VAL A 72 3.64 7.07 6.63
C VAL A 72 5.07 6.57 6.48
N ALA A 73 5.71 6.85 5.36
CA ALA A 73 7.11 6.51 5.15
C ALA A 73 8.00 7.41 5.99
N VAL A 74 8.80 6.82 6.88
CA VAL A 74 9.75 7.58 7.72
C VAL A 74 10.86 8.20 6.86
N SER A 75 11.29 7.52 5.79
CA SER A 75 12.35 8.00 4.91
C SER A 75 11.96 9.22 4.09
N SER A 76 10.75 9.23 3.51
CA SER A 76 10.28 10.31 2.62
C SER A 76 9.34 11.30 3.33
N GLY A 77 8.84 10.97 4.52
CA GLY A 77 7.83 11.76 5.25
C GLY A 77 6.44 11.76 4.61
N ARG A 78 6.23 11.01 3.52
CA ARG A 78 4.96 10.95 2.80
C ARG A 78 4.00 9.99 3.47
N SER A 79 2.72 10.25 3.31
CA SER A 79 1.64 9.40 3.82
C SER A 79 0.75 8.91 2.70
N VAL A 80 0.24 7.69 2.82
CA VAL A 80 -0.74 7.10 1.91
C VAL A 80 -1.82 6.39 2.71
N GLN A 81 -3.07 6.51 2.28
CA GLN A 81 -4.12 5.63 2.79
C GLN A 81 -4.17 4.33 2.02
N LEU A 82 -4.39 3.28 2.78
CA LEU A 82 -4.46 1.93 2.28
C LEU A 82 -5.26 1.07 3.24
N GLU A 83 -5.65 -0.10 2.78
CA GLU A 83 -6.25 -1.13 3.62
C GLU A 83 -5.17 -1.85 4.42
N LEU A 84 -5.22 -1.76 5.74
CA LEU A 84 -4.42 -2.58 6.64
C LEU A 84 -4.99 -3.99 6.66
N ARG A 85 -4.19 -4.97 6.28
CA ARG A 85 -4.56 -6.38 6.28
C ARG A 85 -3.76 -7.12 7.35
N PRO A 86 -4.38 -8.00 8.14
CA PRO A 86 -3.66 -8.80 9.13
C PRO A 86 -2.78 -9.83 8.40
N THR A 87 -1.46 -9.78 8.60
CA THR A 87 -0.56 -10.79 8.01
C THR A 87 -0.50 -12.08 8.84
N GLY A 88 -1.00 -12.06 10.09
CA GLY A 88 -0.96 -13.19 11.04
C GLY A 88 0.44 -13.63 11.47
N GLY A 89 1.48 -12.91 11.07
CA GLY A 89 2.88 -13.17 11.44
C GLY A 89 3.23 -12.65 12.83
N ALA A 90 4.38 -13.05 13.34
CA ALA A 90 4.88 -12.55 14.63
C ALA A 90 5.09 -11.02 14.59
N ALA A 91 4.95 -10.34 15.73
CA ALA A 91 5.35 -8.94 15.85
C ALA A 91 6.83 -8.77 15.44
N GLY A 92 7.07 -8.04 14.35
CA GLY A 92 8.41 -7.86 13.76
C GLY A 92 8.69 -8.72 12.52
N SER A 93 7.80 -9.65 12.15
CA SER A 93 7.74 -10.14 10.77
C SER A 93 7.34 -8.96 9.89
N GLY A 94 8.23 -8.54 9.01
CA GLY A 94 8.05 -7.34 8.19
C GLY A 94 6.68 -7.29 7.51
N SER A 95 6.18 -6.08 7.32
CA SER A 95 4.94 -5.82 6.61
C SER A 95 5.14 -5.93 5.10
N ARG A 96 4.07 -6.17 4.35
CA ARG A 96 4.08 -6.07 2.89
C ARG A 96 3.18 -4.94 2.44
N ILE A 97 3.66 -4.13 1.51
CA ILE A 97 2.91 -2.99 0.99
C ILE A 97 2.75 -3.12 -0.52
N SER A 98 1.58 -2.76 -1.00
CA SER A 98 1.28 -2.67 -2.43
C SER A 98 2.25 -1.75 -3.18
N LEU A 99 2.58 -2.12 -4.42
CA LEU A 99 3.40 -1.32 -5.33
C LEU A 99 2.88 0.13 -5.50
N PRO A 100 1.57 0.38 -5.78
CA PRO A 100 1.06 1.73 -5.93
C PRO A 100 1.17 2.57 -4.66
N ALA A 101 1.09 1.95 -3.47
CA ALA A 101 1.29 2.65 -2.22
C ALA A 101 2.75 3.09 -2.03
N LEU A 102 3.73 2.24 -2.37
CA LEU A 102 5.16 2.62 -2.36
C LEU A 102 5.46 3.76 -3.34
N ARG A 103 4.84 3.74 -4.53
CA ARG A 103 4.92 4.83 -5.50
C ARG A 103 4.36 6.13 -4.91
N LEU A 104 3.20 6.06 -4.25
CA LEU A 104 2.61 7.22 -3.59
C LEU A 104 3.42 7.73 -2.42
N LEU A 105 4.16 6.87 -1.73
CA LEU A 105 5.06 7.24 -0.65
C LEU A 105 6.40 7.80 -1.15
N ASP A 106 6.65 7.75 -2.45
CA ASP A 106 7.93 8.13 -3.06
C ASP A 106 9.12 7.46 -2.36
N VAL A 107 8.98 6.16 -2.09
CA VAL A 107 10.04 5.33 -1.53
C VAL A 107 10.55 4.36 -2.58
N GLY A 108 11.79 3.90 -2.41
CA GLY A 108 12.34 2.82 -3.23
C GLY A 108 11.42 1.61 -3.25
N LEU A 109 11.40 0.85 -4.34
CA LEU A 109 10.68 -0.43 -4.40
C LEU A 109 11.50 -1.59 -3.83
N THR A 110 12.79 -1.34 -3.64
CA THR A 110 13.78 -2.30 -3.17
C THR A 110 14.32 -1.81 -1.84
N GLY A 111 14.15 -2.61 -0.80
CA GLY A 111 14.67 -2.31 0.53
C GLY A 111 13.68 -2.62 1.64
N LEU A 112 14.15 -2.33 2.84
CA LEU A 112 13.36 -2.38 4.07
C LEU A 112 12.93 -0.94 4.36
N HIS A 113 11.64 -0.64 4.22
CA HIS A 113 11.12 0.71 4.41
C HIS A 113 10.42 0.80 5.76
N GLU A 114 10.93 1.65 6.65
CA GLU A 114 10.23 1.94 7.91
C GLU A 114 8.98 2.78 7.62
N LEU A 115 7.82 2.22 7.98
CA LEU A 115 6.52 2.86 7.87
C LEU A 115 5.90 2.99 9.26
N ASP A 116 5.47 4.20 9.60
CA ASP A 116 4.59 4.44 10.75
C ASP A 116 3.14 4.15 10.32
N VAL A 117 2.51 3.19 11.00
CA VAL A 117 1.16 2.71 10.67
C VAL A 117 0.16 3.34 11.61
N PHE A 118 -0.89 3.90 11.05
CA PHE A 118 -1.98 4.54 11.75
C PHE A 118 -3.29 3.80 11.46
N GLY A 119 -4.02 3.46 12.51
CA GLY A 119 -5.31 2.78 12.46
C GLY A 119 -6.38 3.69 13.05
N GLY A 120 -7.44 3.94 12.28
CA GLY A 120 -8.64 4.70 12.70
C GLY A 120 -9.79 3.76 12.89
#